data_AF-A0A6I5VLN7-F1
#
_entry.id   AF-A0A6I5VLN7-F1
#
_cell.length_a   1.000
_cell.length_b   1.000
_cell.length_c   1.000
_cell.angle_alpha   90.00
_cell.angle_beta   90.00
_cell.angle_gamma   90.00
#
_symmetry.space_group_name_H-M   'P 1'
#
loop_
_entity.id
_entity.type
_entity.pdbx_description
1 polymer ?
#
loop_
_entity_poly.entity_id
_entity_poly.type
_entity_poly.pdbx_seq_one_letter_code
_entity_poly.pdbx_strand_id
1 'polypeptide(L)'
;MPRSPRRTITITAGIVVVLALIAVIAYLAGRSTNATPPPPPAHTTGSDPVSSPSQTAGSSEPGLAVGRAYAGTGGSSKGPAGLPLGYDHNKAGAATAATNYLMWLNSIRITDKSTADAMATSAAADAATRTALIHSSDETRSGMDDLKADQLEPARGAYAVAHYSDDQATIYIWAPEVTTDRSGTTDQLWAIDAVQVVWASGDWKLDHQLMAQTGGAAVDPADPAGNPSAAEKRSILSRIPADAGEITDTADQTWFEYANAAH
;
A
#
# COMPACT_ATOMS: atom_id res chain seq x y z
N MET A 1 -17.34 -52.26 14.21
CA MET A 1 -17.51 -50.85 13.75
C MET A 1 -16.15 -50.18 13.73
N PRO A 2 -15.51 -50.00 12.56
CA PRO A 2 -14.29 -49.20 12.46
C PRO A 2 -14.67 -47.71 12.36
N ARG A 3 -14.01 -46.87 13.18
CA ARG A 3 -14.15 -45.40 13.12
C ARG A 3 -13.40 -44.87 11.90
N SER A 4 -14.11 -44.15 11.04
CA SER A 4 -13.53 -43.45 9.89
C SER A 4 -12.46 -42.45 10.33
N PRO A 5 -11.34 -42.32 9.61
CA PRO A 5 -10.34 -41.31 9.89
C PRO A 5 -10.88 -39.93 9.52
N ARG A 6 -10.72 -38.97 10.44
CA ARG A 6 -10.96 -37.56 10.19
C ARG A 6 -10.03 -37.12 9.06
N ARG A 7 -10.60 -36.72 7.93
CA ARG A 7 -9.88 -36.00 6.89
C ARG A 7 -9.53 -34.64 7.46
N THR A 8 -8.26 -34.45 7.77
CA THR A 8 -7.64 -33.14 7.98
C THR A 8 -7.82 -32.37 6.67
N ILE A 9 -8.68 -31.35 6.68
CA ILE A 9 -8.81 -30.40 5.58
C ILE A 9 -7.61 -29.45 5.74
N THR A 10 -6.63 -29.61 4.85
CA THR A 10 -5.53 -28.67 4.69
C THR A 10 -6.12 -27.38 4.12
N ILE A 11 -6.12 -26.31 4.91
CA ILE A 11 -6.46 -24.97 4.45
C ILE A 11 -5.28 -24.52 3.57
N THR A 12 -5.49 -24.49 2.26
CA THR A 12 -4.50 -23.97 1.30
C THR A 12 -4.42 -22.47 1.51
N ALA A 13 -3.27 -22.01 1.96
CA ALA A 13 -2.99 -20.62 2.28
C ALA A 13 -3.09 -19.73 1.04
N GLY A 14 -3.70 -18.54 1.19
CA GLY A 14 -3.47 -17.42 0.27
C GLY A 14 -1.97 -17.13 0.20
N ILE A 15 -1.48 -16.85 -1.00
CA ILE A 15 -0.07 -16.58 -1.25
C ILE A 15 0.22 -15.17 -0.75
N VAL A 16 0.42 -15.05 0.57
CA VAL A 16 0.95 -13.83 1.16
C VAL A 16 2.40 -13.70 0.71
N VAL A 17 2.71 -12.64 -0.03
CA VAL A 17 4.08 -12.28 -0.42
C VAL A 17 4.85 -11.89 0.83
N VAL A 18 5.36 -12.88 1.56
CA VAL A 18 6.25 -12.67 2.71
C VAL A 18 7.68 -12.48 2.19
N LEU A 19 8.05 -11.23 1.90
CA LEU A 19 9.44 -10.88 1.58
C LEU A 19 10.10 -10.29 2.83
N ALA A 20 10.74 -11.15 3.63
CA ALA A 20 11.48 -10.74 4.81
C ALA A 20 12.96 -10.49 4.48
N LEU A 21 13.51 -9.30 4.85
CA LEU A 21 14.77 -9.17 5.61
C LEU A 21 15.19 -7.70 5.90
N ILE A 22 15.18 -7.36 7.21
CA ILE A 22 16.02 -6.41 7.98
C ILE A 22 16.43 -5.08 7.30
N ALA A 23 15.69 -4.01 7.60
CA ALA A 23 16.18 -2.62 7.49
C ALA A 23 15.88 -1.75 8.73
N VAL A 24 15.57 -2.35 9.90
CA VAL A 24 15.23 -1.58 11.12
C VAL A 24 16.47 -1.04 11.85
N ILE A 25 17.68 -1.45 11.48
CA ILE A 25 18.90 -1.06 12.23
C ILE A 25 19.49 0.28 11.77
N ALA A 26 19.24 0.75 10.53
CA ALA A 26 19.82 2.00 10.04
C ALA A 26 19.05 3.27 10.45
N TYR A 27 17.77 3.17 10.81
CA TYR A 27 16.92 4.34 11.07
C TYR A 27 17.11 4.94 12.48
N LEU A 28 17.64 4.18 13.44
CA LEU A 28 17.81 4.65 14.82
C LEU A 28 19.12 5.42 15.08
N ALA A 29 20.01 5.57 14.09
CA ALA A 29 21.29 6.27 14.25
C ALA A 29 21.28 7.76 13.85
N GLY A 30 20.15 8.30 13.36
CA GLY A 30 20.06 9.67 12.83
C GLY A 30 19.63 10.76 13.81
N ARG A 31 19.23 10.44 15.04
CA ARG A 31 18.84 11.46 16.04
C ARG A 31 20.05 11.94 16.84
N SER A 32 20.77 12.93 16.30
CA SER A 32 21.56 13.83 17.15
C SER A 32 21.47 15.29 16.67
N THR A 33 20.91 16.10 17.58
CA THR A 33 21.16 17.52 17.88
C THR A 33 21.13 18.52 16.73
N ASN A 34 20.18 19.47 16.76
CA ASN A 34 20.53 20.90 16.62
C ASN A 34 19.44 21.82 17.18
N ALA A 35 19.94 22.97 17.64
CA ALA A 35 19.38 23.84 18.65
C ALA A 35 18.32 24.83 18.13
N THR A 36 17.50 25.28 19.08
CA THR A 36 16.53 26.38 19.01
C THR A 36 17.15 27.72 18.58
N PRO A 37 16.61 28.40 17.55
CA PRO A 37 16.83 29.84 17.35
C PRO A 37 15.70 30.67 18.01
N PRO A 38 15.98 31.90 18.50
CA PRO A 38 15.02 32.74 19.22
C PRO A 38 14.02 33.46 18.29
N PRO A 39 12.88 33.94 18.83
CA PRO A 39 11.83 34.56 18.03
C PRO A 39 12.12 36.04 17.69
N PRO A 40 11.79 36.51 16.47
CA PRO A 40 11.78 37.93 16.14
C PRO A 40 10.45 38.64 16.53
N PRO A 41 10.46 39.98 16.70
CA PRO A 41 9.40 40.75 17.35
C PRO A 41 8.17 41.05 16.47
N ALA A 42 7.07 41.30 17.18
CA ALA A 42 5.74 41.60 16.66
C ALA A 42 5.64 42.96 15.95
N HIS A 43 4.91 42.98 14.84
CA HIS A 43 4.30 44.18 14.28
C HIS A 43 2.78 44.00 14.19
N THR A 44 2.08 44.93 14.83
CA THR A 44 0.62 45.11 14.84
C THR A 44 0.18 45.83 13.56
N THR A 45 -1.05 45.55 13.09
CA THR A 45 -2.13 46.51 12.71
C THR A 45 -2.94 45.97 11.51
N GLY A 46 -4.28 45.94 11.63
CA GLY A 46 -5.19 45.95 10.48
C GLY A 46 -6.45 45.08 10.63
N SER A 47 -7.58 45.72 10.95
CA SER A 47 -8.90 45.14 11.23
C SER A 47 -9.72 44.71 10.00
N ASP A 48 -10.48 43.61 10.16
CA ASP A 48 -11.85 43.29 9.69
C ASP A 48 -12.22 43.29 8.18
N PRO A 49 -13.20 42.45 7.70
CA PRO A 49 -14.37 41.96 8.45
C PRO A 49 -14.72 40.47 8.38
N VAL A 50 -15.50 40.11 9.40
CA VAL A 50 -16.34 38.93 9.61
C VAL A 50 -17.03 38.42 8.34
N SER A 51 -16.82 37.14 8.04
CA SER A 51 -17.75 36.32 7.26
C SER A 51 -18.14 35.10 8.10
N SER A 52 -19.40 35.07 8.52
CA SER A 52 -20.03 33.90 9.13
C SER A 52 -20.25 32.81 8.08
N PRO A 53 -19.78 31.58 8.26
CA PRO A 53 -20.36 30.45 7.57
C PRO A 53 -21.55 29.93 8.39
N SER A 54 -22.76 30.09 7.85
CA SER A 54 -23.88 29.22 8.21
C SER A 54 -23.51 27.78 7.83
N GLN A 55 -22.96 27.04 8.79
CA GLN A 55 -22.89 25.58 8.70
C GLN A 55 -24.28 25.05 9.03
N THR A 56 -25.05 24.72 7.98
CA THR A 56 -26.14 23.78 8.11
C THR A 56 -25.52 22.43 8.46
N ALA A 57 -25.69 22.03 9.72
CA ALA A 57 -25.29 20.75 10.26
C ALA A 57 -26.06 19.61 9.57
N GLY A 58 -25.46 19.03 8.54
CA GLY A 58 -25.66 17.63 8.17
C GLY A 58 -24.48 16.87 8.73
N SER A 59 -24.70 16.11 9.81
CA SER A 59 -23.70 15.25 10.43
C SER A 59 -23.37 14.07 9.51
N SER A 60 -22.58 14.29 8.47
CA SER A 60 -21.77 13.24 7.86
C SER A 60 -20.60 13.00 8.81
N GLU A 61 -20.58 11.85 9.44
CA GLU A 61 -19.44 11.40 10.24
C GLU A 61 -18.15 11.61 9.41
N PRO A 62 -17.12 12.30 9.93
CA PRO A 62 -15.95 12.63 9.13
C PRO A 62 -15.17 11.35 8.84
N GLY A 63 -15.34 10.80 7.63
CA GLY A 63 -14.57 9.67 7.11
C GLY A 63 -13.09 10.01 6.88
N LEU A 64 -12.39 9.14 6.17
CA LEU A 64 -11.05 9.45 5.68
C LEU A 64 -11.10 10.60 4.65
N ALA A 65 -10.03 11.40 4.60
CA ALA A 65 -9.90 12.42 3.59
C ALA A 65 -9.55 11.78 2.23
N VAL A 66 -10.02 12.37 1.13
CA VAL A 66 -9.61 11.94 -0.21
C VAL A 66 -8.23 12.50 -0.52
N GLY A 67 -7.30 11.61 -0.84
CA GLY A 67 -5.93 11.92 -1.22
C GLY A 67 -5.79 12.29 -2.69
N ARG A 68 -4.53 12.38 -3.15
CA ARG A 68 -4.18 12.69 -4.55
C ARG A 68 -3.56 11.49 -5.29
N ALA A 69 -3.36 10.37 -4.60
CA ALA A 69 -2.84 9.16 -5.21
C ALA A 69 -3.95 8.43 -5.98
N TYR A 70 -3.57 7.72 -7.05
CA TYR A 70 -4.49 6.92 -7.85
C TYR A 70 -4.12 5.45 -7.78
N ALA A 71 -5.12 4.57 -7.67
CA ALA A 71 -4.93 3.13 -7.77
C ALA A 71 -5.13 2.66 -9.22
N GLY A 72 -4.20 1.86 -9.73
CA GLY A 72 -4.23 1.25 -11.08
C GLY A 72 -4.00 2.23 -12.24
N THR A 73 -3.81 3.52 -11.97
CA THR A 73 -3.67 4.58 -12.98
C THR A 73 -2.68 5.64 -12.50
N GLY A 74 -2.58 6.77 -13.23
CA GLY A 74 -1.59 7.81 -12.99
C GLY A 74 -0.35 7.63 -13.86
N GLY A 75 0.72 8.37 -13.56
CA GLY A 75 1.92 8.40 -14.40
C GLY A 75 1.71 9.12 -15.74
N SER A 76 2.81 9.49 -16.37
CA SER A 76 2.82 10.16 -17.68
C SER A 76 3.00 9.20 -18.85
N SER A 77 3.28 7.91 -18.59
CA SER A 77 3.54 6.90 -19.62
C SER A 77 3.07 5.50 -19.19
N LYS A 78 3.07 4.57 -20.15
CA LYS A 78 2.72 3.16 -19.93
C LYS A 78 3.90 2.27 -20.33
N GLY A 79 4.31 1.43 -19.39
CA GLY A 79 5.28 0.37 -19.57
C GLY A 79 4.66 -0.96 -20.01
N PRO A 80 5.41 -2.06 -19.83
CA PRO A 80 4.96 -3.41 -20.16
C PRO A 80 3.61 -3.75 -19.54
N ALA A 81 2.77 -4.43 -20.33
CA ALA A 81 1.41 -4.82 -19.95
C ALA A 81 0.50 -3.69 -19.44
N GLY A 82 0.86 -2.42 -19.67
CA GLY A 82 0.10 -1.27 -19.22
C GLY A 82 0.48 -0.76 -17.84
N LEU A 83 1.58 -1.23 -17.24
CA LEU A 83 2.14 -0.70 -16.00
C LEU A 83 2.32 0.83 -16.09
N PRO A 84 1.66 1.64 -15.25
CA PRO A 84 1.88 3.08 -15.31
C PRO A 84 3.31 3.43 -14.86
N LEU A 85 3.91 4.42 -15.51
CA LEU A 85 5.29 4.88 -15.28
C LEU A 85 5.39 6.40 -15.43
N GLY A 86 6.50 6.98 -14.97
CA GLY A 86 6.77 8.43 -15.08
C GLY A 86 5.87 9.22 -14.14
N TYR A 87 5.89 8.84 -12.88
CA TYR A 87 5.14 9.45 -11.79
C TYR A 87 5.75 10.80 -11.39
N ASP A 88 4.92 11.71 -10.89
CA ASP A 88 5.41 12.99 -10.41
C ASP A 88 6.36 12.82 -9.22
N HIS A 89 7.41 13.64 -9.16
CA HIS A 89 8.37 13.67 -8.07
C HIS A 89 7.81 14.36 -6.81
N ASN A 90 6.77 13.76 -6.22
CA ASN A 90 6.12 14.24 -5.01
C ASN A 90 5.48 13.08 -4.22
N LYS A 91 4.96 13.40 -3.04
CA LYS A 91 4.28 12.46 -2.14
C LYS A 91 3.14 11.66 -2.80
N ALA A 92 2.32 12.30 -3.64
CA ALA A 92 1.21 11.64 -4.31
C ALA A 92 1.69 10.72 -5.43
N GLY A 93 2.73 11.12 -6.17
CA GLY A 93 3.39 10.28 -7.17
C GLY A 93 4.02 9.04 -6.54
N ALA A 94 4.70 9.18 -5.40
CA ALA A 94 5.26 8.04 -4.66
C ALA A 94 4.18 7.04 -4.22
N ALA A 95 3.08 7.53 -3.63
CA ALA A 95 1.94 6.69 -3.23
C ALA A 95 1.27 5.99 -4.42
N THR A 96 1.12 6.70 -5.54
CA THR A 96 0.58 6.14 -6.79
C THR A 96 1.49 5.04 -7.33
N ALA A 97 2.81 5.28 -7.39
CA ALA A 97 3.79 4.32 -7.86
C ALA A 97 3.82 3.05 -7.01
N ALA A 98 3.95 3.20 -5.69
CA ALA A 98 3.94 2.11 -4.73
C ALA A 98 2.67 1.25 -4.85
N THR A 99 1.51 1.89 -4.94
CA THR A 99 0.22 1.20 -5.12
C THR A 99 0.18 0.41 -6.43
N ASN A 100 0.56 1.03 -7.54
CA ASN A 100 0.54 0.37 -8.83
C ASN A 100 1.51 -0.81 -8.88
N TYR A 101 2.73 -0.66 -8.36
CA TYR A 101 3.68 -1.77 -8.31
C TYR A 101 3.17 -2.93 -7.45
N LEU A 102 2.55 -2.65 -6.30
CA LEU A 102 1.96 -3.69 -5.46
C LEU A 102 0.79 -4.40 -6.15
N MET A 103 -0.10 -3.66 -6.84
CA MET A 103 -1.17 -4.27 -7.64
C MET A 103 -0.62 -5.18 -8.73
N TRP A 104 0.52 -4.83 -9.32
CA TRP A 104 1.16 -5.64 -10.35
C TRP A 104 1.84 -6.89 -9.80
N LEU A 105 2.46 -6.80 -8.62
CA LEU A 105 3.06 -7.94 -7.94
C LEU A 105 2.02 -8.94 -7.41
N ASN A 106 0.80 -8.47 -7.10
CA ASN A 106 -0.35 -9.29 -6.70
C ASN A 106 -1.38 -9.36 -7.84
N SER A 107 -0.91 -9.84 -8.99
CA SER A 107 -1.74 -10.01 -10.18
C SER A 107 -1.43 -11.31 -10.88
N ILE A 108 -2.47 -11.98 -11.38
CA ILE A 108 -2.34 -13.15 -12.26
C ILE A 108 -1.44 -12.88 -13.48
N ARG A 109 -1.21 -11.62 -13.86
CA ARG A 109 -0.34 -11.25 -14.98
C ARG A 109 1.12 -11.66 -14.79
N ILE A 110 1.58 -11.88 -13.55
CA ILE A 110 2.94 -12.36 -13.28
C ILE A 110 3.14 -13.83 -13.67
N THR A 111 2.05 -14.57 -13.99
CA THR A 111 2.18 -15.95 -14.48
C THR A 111 2.84 -16.02 -15.85
N ASP A 112 2.76 -14.96 -16.65
CA ASP A 112 3.55 -14.83 -17.88
C ASP A 112 4.94 -14.31 -17.55
N LYS A 113 5.95 -15.20 -17.63
CA LYS A 113 7.34 -14.85 -17.27
C LYS A 113 7.87 -13.66 -18.06
N SER A 114 7.56 -13.56 -19.35
CA SER A 114 8.06 -12.48 -20.19
C SER A 114 7.53 -11.11 -19.73
N THR A 115 6.27 -11.08 -19.31
CA THR A 115 5.61 -9.91 -18.74
C THR A 115 6.19 -9.59 -17.37
N ALA A 116 6.33 -10.57 -16.47
CA ALA A 116 6.94 -10.40 -15.15
C ALA A 116 8.36 -9.82 -15.24
N ASP A 117 9.22 -10.40 -16.08
CA ASP A 117 10.60 -9.94 -16.26
C ASP A 117 10.66 -8.51 -16.83
N ALA A 118 9.76 -8.15 -17.75
CA ALA A 118 9.67 -6.82 -18.33
C ALA A 118 9.18 -5.77 -17.31
N MET A 119 8.23 -6.15 -16.45
CA MET A 119 7.76 -5.30 -15.35
C MET A 119 8.86 -5.10 -14.31
N ALA A 120 9.54 -6.16 -13.87
CA ALA A 120 10.67 -6.08 -12.96
C ALA A 120 11.76 -5.14 -13.50
N THR A 121 12.02 -5.20 -14.80
CA THR A 121 12.97 -4.29 -15.47
C THR A 121 12.51 -2.83 -15.43
N SER A 122 11.21 -2.57 -15.52
CA SER A 122 10.65 -1.21 -15.55
C SER A 122 10.46 -0.60 -14.15
N ALA A 123 10.22 -1.44 -13.15
CA ALA A 123 9.91 -1.05 -11.78
C ALA A 123 11.15 -0.98 -10.88
N ALA A 124 12.23 -1.69 -11.20
CA ALA A 124 13.44 -1.72 -10.37
C ALA A 124 14.25 -0.41 -10.43
N ALA A 125 14.76 0.02 -9.28
CA ALA A 125 15.69 1.14 -9.19
C ALA A 125 17.08 0.81 -9.75
N ASP A 126 17.51 -0.44 -9.61
CA ASP A 126 18.82 -0.92 -10.03
C ASP A 126 18.81 -2.41 -10.44
N ALA A 127 19.98 -2.92 -10.84
CA ALA A 127 20.14 -4.30 -11.28
C ALA A 127 19.91 -5.33 -10.17
N ALA A 128 20.29 -5.02 -8.92
CA ALA A 128 20.08 -5.90 -7.78
C ALA A 128 18.59 -6.06 -7.48
N THR A 129 17.86 -4.94 -7.50
CA THR A 129 16.42 -4.91 -7.32
C THR A 129 15.71 -5.65 -8.44
N ARG A 130 16.14 -5.46 -9.68
CA ARG A 130 15.59 -6.21 -10.82
C ARG A 130 15.75 -7.73 -10.62
N THR A 131 16.93 -8.19 -10.20
CA THR A 131 17.16 -9.60 -9.91
C THR A 131 16.26 -10.12 -8.78
N ALA A 132 16.12 -9.35 -7.70
CA ALA A 132 15.25 -9.72 -6.58
C ALA A 132 13.77 -9.81 -7.00
N LEU A 133 13.29 -8.86 -7.82
CA LEU A 133 11.91 -8.88 -8.34
C LEU A 133 11.65 -10.06 -9.27
N ILE A 134 12.61 -10.40 -10.14
CA ILE A 134 12.51 -11.58 -11.00
C ILE A 134 12.44 -12.85 -10.16
N HIS A 135 13.31 -12.98 -9.16
CA HIS A 135 13.31 -14.13 -8.25
C HIS A 135 11.97 -14.26 -7.51
N SER A 136 11.51 -13.16 -6.89
CA SER A 136 10.22 -13.13 -6.20
C SER A 136 9.06 -13.48 -7.14
N SER A 137 9.05 -12.96 -8.37
CA SER A 137 8.02 -13.29 -9.36
C SER A 137 8.05 -14.76 -9.77
N ASP A 138 9.25 -15.35 -9.90
CA ASP A 138 9.41 -16.78 -10.22
C ASP A 138 8.93 -17.67 -9.06
N GLU A 139 9.18 -17.28 -7.81
CA GLU A 139 8.66 -17.96 -6.61
C GLU A 139 7.13 -17.87 -6.54
N THR A 140 6.56 -16.66 -6.62
CA THR A 140 5.11 -16.45 -6.57
C THR A 140 4.41 -17.23 -7.68
N ARG A 141 4.89 -17.11 -8.93
CA ARG A 141 4.34 -17.82 -10.09
C ARG A 141 4.25 -19.34 -9.87
N SER A 142 5.22 -19.95 -9.19
CA SER A 142 5.22 -21.38 -8.91
C SER A 142 4.06 -21.83 -8.01
N GLY A 143 3.49 -20.92 -7.21
CA GLY A 143 2.32 -21.16 -6.38
C GLY A 143 0.98 -20.86 -7.06
N MET A 144 0.99 -20.15 -8.20
CA MET A 144 -0.24 -19.64 -8.83
C MET A 144 -0.92 -20.61 -9.80
N ASP A 145 -0.40 -21.83 -9.96
CA ASP A 145 -0.89 -22.74 -10.99
C ASP A 145 -2.42 -22.93 -10.90
N ASP A 146 -2.97 -23.11 -9.69
CA ASP A 146 -4.39 -23.35 -9.48
C ASP A 146 -5.28 -22.10 -9.43
N LEU A 147 -4.71 -20.91 -9.66
CA LEU A 147 -5.44 -19.65 -9.70
C LEU A 147 -5.94 -19.33 -11.10
N LYS A 148 -7.18 -18.85 -11.16
CA LYS A 148 -7.79 -18.23 -12.34
C LYS A 148 -7.66 -16.71 -12.30
N ALA A 149 -7.70 -16.14 -11.10
CA ALA A 149 -7.52 -14.72 -10.88
C ALA A 149 -6.80 -14.49 -9.55
N ASP A 150 -6.03 -13.43 -9.53
CA ASP A 150 -5.38 -12.85 -8.35
C ASP A 150 -5.32 -11.35 -8.60
N GLN A 151 -5.86 -10.58 -7.66
CA GLN A 151 -6.08 -9.15 -7.81
C GLN A 151 -6.13 -8.44 -6.46
N LEU A 152 -5.16 -7.55 -6.24
CA LEU A 152 -5.28 -6.50 -5.23
C LEU A 152 -6.23 -5.40 -5.69
N GLU A 153 -7.11 -4.92 -4.80
CA GLU A 153 -8.11 -3.88 -5.11
C GLU A 153 -7.97 -2.62 -4.22
N PRO A 154 -6.89 -1.82 -4.34
CA PRO A 154 -6.63 -0.69 -3.44
C PRO A 154 -7.69 0.41 -3.46
N ALA A 155 -8.43 0.57 -4.56
CA ALA A 155 -9.52 1.54 -4.67
C ALA A 155 -10.65 1.29 -3.64
N ARG A 156 -10.77 0.07 -3.10
CA ARG A 156 -11.72 -0.28 -2.03
C ARG A 156 -11.20 0.08 -0.65
N GLY A 157 -9.89 0.24 -0.52
CA GLY A 157 -9.18 0.48 0.73
C GLY A 157 -8.74 1.92 0.93
N ALA A 158 -7.54 2.09 1.47
CA ALA A 158 -6.93 3.36 1.81
C ALA A 158 -5.39 3.26 1.78
N TYR A 159 -4.72 4.41 1.79
CA TYR A 159 -3.26 4.47 1.90
C TYR A 159 -2.81 5.50 2.95
N ALA A 160 -1.61 5.31 3.48
CA ALA A 160 -0.93 6.30 4.30
C ALA A 160 0.50 6.49 3.80
N VAL A 161 1.02 7.71 3.95
CA VAL A 161 2.43 7.99 3.67
C VAL A 161 3.16 8.01 5.00
N ALA A 162 3.75 6.88 5.35
CA ALA A 162 4.50 6.70 6.59
C ALA A 162 5.77 7.55 6.60
N HIS A 163 6.51 7.53 5.50
CA HIS A 163 7.72 8.35 5.33
C HIS A 163 7.78 8.95 3.93
N TYR A 164 8.30 10.17 3.82
CA TYR A 164 8.58 10.81 2.55
C TYR A 164 9.78 11.75 2.67
N SER A 165 10.68 11.62 1.71
CA SER A 165 11.68 12.60 1.30
C SER A 165 11.63 12.67 -0.22
N ASP A 166 12.37 13.61 -0.81
CA ASP A 166 12.45 13.66 -2.28
C ASP A 166 13.13 12.41 -2.85
N ASP A 167 14.02 11.73 -2.12
CA ASP A 167 14.73 10.56 -2.67
C ASP A 167 14.06 9.21 -2.36
N GLN A 168 13.21 9.14 -1.35
CA GLN A 168 12.59 7.90 -0.89
C GLN A 168 11.25 8.11 -0.18
N ALA A 169 10.36 7.12 -0.27
CA ALA A 169 9.09 7.11 0.44
C ALA A 169 8.68 5.69 0.89
N THR A 170 7.97 5.63 2.01
CA THR A 170 7.33 4.42 2.55
C THR A 170 5.82 4.66 2.58
N ILE A 171 5.09 3.79 1.92
CA ILE A 171 3.64 3.88 1.71
C ILE A 171 2.98 2.67 2.34
N TYR A 172 2.00 2.87 3.21
CA TYR A 172 1.16 1.79 3.69
C TYR A 172 -0.11 1.73 2.86
N ILE A 173 -0.52 0.53 2.48
CA ILE A 173 -1.66 0.26 1.63
C ILE A 173 -2.52 -0.75 2.36
N TRP A 174 -3.72 -0.33 2.77
CA TRP A 174 -4.71 -1.24 3.31
C TRP A 174 -5.71 -1.55 2.20
N ALA A 175 -5.78 -2.81 1.77
CA ALA A 175 -6.60 -3.21 0.63
C ALA A 175 -6.97 -4.71 0.71
N PRO A 176 -8.04 -5.14 0.02
CA PRO A 176 -8.31 -6.55 -0.15
C PRO A 176 -7.52 -7.11 -1.34
N GLU A 177 -6.98 -8.31 -1.16
CA GLU A 177 -6.56 -9.20 -2.21
C GLU A 177 -7.67 -10.23 -2.46
N VAL A 178 -8.09 -10.35 -3.72
CA VAL A 178 -9.12 -11.28 -4.17
C VAL A 178 -8.48 -12.34 -5.03
N THR A 179 -8.55 -13.59 -4.60
CA THR A 179 -8.07 -14.74 -5.37
C THR A 179 -9.26 -15.58 -5.81
N THR A 180 -9.19 -16.15 -7.01
CA THR A 180 -10.19 -17.10 -7.50
C THR A 180 -9.48 -18.30 -8.07
N ASP A 181 -9.81 -19.48 -7.58
CA ASP A 181 -9.23 -20.73 -8.05
C ASP A 181 -9.84 -21.18 -9.40
N ARG A 182 -9.29 -22.25 -9.98
CA ARG A 182 -9.82 -22.86 -11.22
C ARG A 182 -11.24 -23.43 -11.08
N SER A 183 -11.68 -23.76 -9.86
CA SER A 183 -13.05 -24.22 -9.60
C SER A 183 -14.07 -23.08 -9.60
N GLY A 184 -13.59 -21.84 -9.53
CA GLY A 184 -14.40 -20.63 -9.41
C GLY A 184 -14.69 -20.25 -7.96
N THR A 185 -14.04 -20.88 -6.99
CA THR A 185 -14.10 -20.48 -5.58
C THR A 185 -13.27 -19.22 -5.40
N THR A 186 -13.87 -18.20 -4.80
CA THR A 186 -13.24 -16.90 -4.55
C THR A 186 -12.96 -16.75 -3.06
N ASP A 187 -11.72 -16.45 -2.72
CA ASP A 187 -11.28 -16.09 -1.38
C ASP A 187 -10.82 -14.63 -1.37
N GLN A 188 -10.91 -13.99 -0.20
CA GLN A 188 -10.49 -12.61 -0.03
C GLN A 188 -9.78 -12.43 1.32
N LEU A 189 -8.70 -11.65 1.30
CA LEU A 189 -7.93 -11.28 2.48
C LEU A 189 -7.72 -9.77 2.51
N TRP A 190 -8.01 -9.12 3.64
CA TRP A 190 -7.59 -7.73 3.89
C TRP A 190 -6.27 -7.72 4.64
N ALA A 191 -5.35 -6.87 4.19
CA ALA A 191 -4.06 -6.69 4.83
C ALA A 191 -3.58 -5.25 4.71
N ILE A 192 -2.55 -4.91 5.49
CA ILE A 192 -1.75 -3.70 5.30
C ILE A 192 -0.40 -4.10 4.73
N ASP A 193 -0.06 -3.56 3.57
CA ASP A 193 1.25 -3.72 2.94
C ASP A 193 2.07 -2.44 3.05
N ALA A 194 3.32 -2.57 3.48
CA ALA A 194 4.27 -1.46 3.49
C ALA A 194 5.17 -1.47 2.25
N VAL A 195 4.95 -0.59 1.30
CA VAL A 195 5.73 -0.53 0.06
C VAL A 195 6.69 0.66 0.09
N GLN A 196 7.96 0.39 -0.19
CA GLN A 196 8.97 1.43 -0.27
C GLN A 196 9.39 1.67 -1.72
N VAL A 197 9.54 2.95 -2.05
CA VAL A 197 9.98 3.40 -3.36
C VAL A 197 11.08 4.46 -3.23
N VAL A 198 11.98 4.48 -4.20
CA VAL A 198 13.07 5.45 -4.31
C VAL A 198 12.95 6.21 -5.62
N TRP A 199 13.38 7.47 -5.63
CA TRP A 199 13.43 8.27 -6.84
C TRP A 199 14.68 7.91 -7.63
N ALA A 200 14.52 7.22 -8.76
CA ALA A 200 15.62 6.74 -9.58
C ALA A 200 15.31 6.87 -11.06
N SER A 201 16.28 7.35 -11.83
CA SER A 201 16.15 7.51 -13.29
C SER A 201 14.93 8.34 -13.73
N GLY A 202 14.55 9.35 -12.92
CA GLY A 202 13.44 10.26 -13.21
C GLY A 202 12.04 9.68 -12.95
N ASP A 203 11.93 8.64 -12.10
CA ASP A 203 10.66 8.02 -11.74
C ASP A 203 10.74 7.43 -10.32
N TRP A 204 9.59 7.15 -9.70
CA TRP A 204 9.53 6.36 -8.46
C TRP A 204 9.69 4.88 -8.80
N LYS A 205 10.66 4.21 -8.19
CA LYS A 205 11.03 2.80 -8.45
C LYS A 205 11.06 1.99 -7.16
N LEU A 206 10.88 0.67 -7.27
CA LEU A 206 11.08 -0.26 -6.15
C LEU A 206 12.57 -0.37 -5.80
N ASP A 207 12.84 -0.59 -4.52
CA ASP A 207 14.15 -0.99 -3.99
C ASP A 207 13.99 -2.30 -3.19
N HIS A 208 14.74 -3.34 -3.58
CA HIS A 208 14.69 -4.66 -2.94
C HIS A 208 15.07 -4.67 -1.46
N GLN A 209 15.89 -3.72 -0.99
CA GLN A 209 16.29 -3.66 0.43
C GLN A 209 15.14 -3.19 1.33
N LEU A 210 14.06 -2.71 0.72
CA LEU A 210 13.00 -1.96 1.35
C LEU A 210 11.61 -2.60 1.11
N MET A 211 11.56 -3.83 0.58
CA MET A 211 10.31 -4.51 0.22
C MET A 211 9.50 -5.01 1.42
N ALA A 212 8.22 -5.24 1.16
CA ALA A 212 7.13 -5.04 2.09
C ALA A 212 7.08 -5.95 3.32
N GLN A 213 6.60 -5.36 4.42
CA GLN A 213 6.03 -6.10 5.54
C GLN A 213 4.51 -6.13 5.35
N THR A 214 3.92 -7.32 5.26
CA THR A 214 2.49 -7.50 5.52
C THR A 214 2.31 -7.32 7.02
N GLY A 215 1.85 -6.13 7.41
CA GLY A 215 1.65 -5.75 8.80
C GLY A 215 0.35 -6.29 9.34
N GLY A 216 0.28 -7.61 9.54
CA GLY A 216 -0.81 -8.26 10.27
C GLY A 216 -2.22 -7.96 9.74
N ALA A 217 -3.22 -8.56 10.39
CA ALA A 217 -4.60 -8.41 9.96
C ALA A 217 -5.12 -7.07 10.47
N ALA A 218 -5.20 -6.07 9.59
CA ALA A 218 -6.22 -5.05 9.79
C ALA A 218 -7.55 -5.77 9.95
N VAL A 219 -8.34 -5.35 10.94
CA VAL A 219 -9.66 -5.92 11.18
C VAL A 219 -10.43 -5.89 9.87
N ASP A 220 -10.90 -7.06 9.42
CA ASP A 220 -11.76 -7.15 8.25
C ASP A 220 -12.94 -6.18 8.41
N PRO A 221 -13.34 -5.48 7.33
CA PRO A 221 -14.56 -4.70 7.37
C PRO A 221 -15.77 -5.62 7.59
N ALA A 222 -16.88 -5.03 8.04
CA ALA A 222 -18.11 -5.76 8.38
C ALA A 222 -18.69 -6.53 7.19
N ASP A 223 -18.52 -6.00 5.98
CA ASP A 223 -18.73 -6.71 4.72
C ASP A 223 -17.41 -6.81 3.95
N PRO A 224 -16.65 -7.90 4.13
CA PRO A 224 -15.38 -8.10 3.43
C PRO A 224 -15.54 -8.01 1.92
N ALA A 225 -16.60 -8.59 1.33
CA ALA A 225 -16.80 -8.60 -0.11
C ALA A 225 -17.25 -7.24 -0.68
N GLY A 226 -17.75 -6.35 0.18
CA GLY A 226 -18.22 -5.02 -0.19
C GLY A 226 -17.15 -3.93 -0.18
N ASN A 227 -17.58 -2.69 -0.36
CA ASN A 227 -16.75 -1.50 -0.23
C ASN A 227 -16.99 -0.87 1.14
N PRO A 228 -16.01 -0.87 2.07
CA PRO A 228 -16.17 -0.27 3.38
C PRO A 228 -16.47 1.23 3.25
N SER A 229 -17.39 1.73 4.07
CA SER A 229 -17.68 3.17 4.09
C SER A 229 -16.48 3.98 4.59
N ALA A 230 -16.33 5.24 4.18
CA ALA A 230 -15.22 6.08 4.64
C ALA A 230 -15.13 6.20 6.18
N ALA A 231 -16.27 6.13 6.90
CA ALA A 231 -16.33 6.11 8.36
C ALA A 231 -15.81 4.78 8.93
N GLU A 232 -16.16 3.66 8.30
CA GLU A 232 -15.66 2.33 8.67
C GLU A 232 -14.15 2.22 8.44
N LYS A 233 -13.64 2.66 7.28
CA LYS A 233 -12.19 2.71 7.00
C LYS A 233 -11.46 3.48 8.10
N ARG A 234 -11.98 4.65 8.48
CA ARG A 234 -11.42 5.45 9.57
C ARG A 234 -11.45 4.71 10.91
N SER A 235 -12.54 4.01 11.22
CA SER A 235 -12.68 3.23 12.46
C SER A 235 -11.71 2.05 12.54
N ILE A 236 -11.43 1.39 11.42
CA ILE A 236 -10.44 0.30 11.33
C ILE A 236 -9.03 0.85 11.48
N LEU A 237 -8.69 1.89 10.70
CA LEU A 237 -7.33 2.40 10.54
C LEU A 237 -6.89 3.39 11.62
N SER A 238 -7.78 3.74 12.55
CA SER A 238 -7.45 4.50 13.76
C SER A 238 -7.12 3.62 14.96
N ARG A 239 -7.21 2.29 14.83
CA ARG A 239 -6.87 1.36 15.90
C ARG A 239 -5.35 1.19 15.99
N ILE A 240 -4.86 1.15 17.23
CA ILE A 240 -3.47 0.79 17.52
C ILE A 240 -3.36 -0.74 17.34
N PRO A 241 -2.36 -1.26 16.60
CA PRO A 241 -2.17 -2.70 16.43
C PRO A 241 -1.95 -3.37 17.78
N ALA A 242 -2.51 -4.57 17.95
CA ALA A 242 -2.46 -5.28 19.22
C ALA A 242 -1.08 -5.93 19.46
N ASP A 243 -0.29 -6.17 18.41
CA ASP A 243 0.97 -6.90 18.47
C ASP A 243 2.18 -6.05 18.04
N ALA A 244 3.25 -6.07 18.84
CA ALA A 244 4.46 -5.26 18.64
C ALA A 244 5.38 -5.70 17.48
N GLY A 245 5.02 -6.77 16.75
CA GLY A 245 5.68 -7.19 15.51
C GLY A 245 4.99 -6.69 14.24
N GLU A 246 3.81 -6.11 14.41
CA GLU A 246 3.00 -5.45 13.39
C GLU A 246 3.55 -4.04 13.15
N ILE A 247 3.35 -3.46 11.96
CA ILE A 247 3.77 -2.10 11.58
C ILE A 247 3.76 -1.16 12.80
N THR A 248 4.96 -0.88 13.34
CA THR A 248 5.11 -0.27 14.67
C THR A 248 4.95 1.25 14.67
N ASP A 249 4.69 1.83 13.50
CA ASP A 249 4.62 3.26 13.28
C ASP A 249 3.16 3.73 13.26
N THR A 250 2.43 3.51 14.37
CA THR A 250 0.98 3.77 14.46
C THR A 250 0.59 5.00 15.25
N ALA A 251 1.56 5.75 15.77
CA ALA A 251 1.29 7.09 16.29
C ALA A 251 1.45 8.09 15.14
N ASP A 252 0.34 8.63 14.65
CA ASP A 252 0.22 9.81 13.75
C ASP A 252 0.14 9.58 12.23
N GLN A 253 -0.15 8.36 11.77
CA GLN A 253 -0.37 8.16 10.33
C GLN A 253 -1.73 8.68 9.86
N THR A 254 -1.69 9.64 8.94
CA THR A 254 -2.89 10.13 8.26
C THR A 254 -3.21 9.23 7.08
N TRP A 255 -4.31 8.48 7.20
CA TRP A 255 -4.85 7.66 6.12
C TRP A 255 -5.73 8.48 5.17
N PHE A 256 -5.67 8.13 3.89
CA PHE A 256 -6.40 8.77 2.82
C PHE A 256 -7.10 7.72 1.95
N GLU A 257 -8.28 8.07 1.43
CA GLU A 257 -8.85 7.36 0.29
C GLU A 257 -8.10 7.74 -0.98
N TYR A 258 -8.07 6.83 -1.95
CA TYR A 258 -7.55 7.13 -3.28
C TYR A 258 -8.43 8.18 -3.99
N ALA A 259 -7.83 8.97 -4.88
CA ALA A 259 -8.56 9.95 -5.69
C ALA A 259 -9.63 9.30 -6.59
N ASN A 260 -9.45 8.01 -6.91
CA ASN A 260 -10.39 7.17 -7.63
C ASN A 260 -10.98 6.05 -6.75
N ALA A 261 -11.16 6.31 -5.45
CA ALA A 261 -11.79 5.36 -4.54
C ALA A 261 -13.19 4.95 -5.04
N ALA A 262 -13.56 3.70 -4.80
CA ALA A 262 -14.89 3.20 -5.09
C ALA A 262 -15.87 3.72 -4.01
N HIS A 263 -17.00 4.30 -4.46
CA HIS A 263 -18.09 4.77 -3.61
C HIS A 263 -19.41 4.14 -4.06
#